data_AF-A0A1J3DEP3-F1
#
_entry.id   AF-A0A1J3DEP3-F1
#
_cell.length_a   1.000
_cell.length_b   1.000
_cell.length_c   1.000
_cell.angle_alpha   90.00
_cell.angle_beta   90.00
_cell.angle_gamma   90.00
#
_symmetry.space_group_name_H-M   'P 1'
#
loop_
_entity.id
_entity.type
_entity.pdbx_description
1 polymer ?
#
loop_
_entity_poly.entity_id
_entity_poly.type
_entity_poly.pdbx_seq_one_letter_code
_entity_poly.pdbx_strand_id
1 'polypeptide(L)'
;NAMLMLKRVRLFKPRFVTVGTIFSSSSSSSYIDRHISVILCDQVSSLESLRKHNALIITGGNSDNVFVASKLISSYASFGKPNLSSRVFDLVSRRDVFLWNSIIKAHFSNGDYPRALGFFFSMLLSGQSPDHFTAPMVVSACAELSWR
;
A
#
# COMPACT_ATOMS: atom_id res chain seq x y z
N ASN A 1 38.10 5.43 -18.74
CA ASN A 1 38.58 5.18 -17.36
C ASN A 1 38.68 6.49 -16.59
N ALA A 2 37.64 6.79 -15.80
CA ALA A 2 37.57 7.73 -14.67
C ALA A 2 36.19 7.44 -14.01
N MET A 3 36.06 6.81 -12.81
CA MET A 3 36.18 7.39 -11.44
C MET A 3 35.54 8.79 -11.37
N LEU A 4 34.52 9.15 -10.56
CA LEU A 4 33.98 8.66 -9.28
C LEU A 4 32.62 9.35 -8.97
N MET A 5 31.72 8.61 -8.30
CA MET A 5 30.96 9.00 -7.07
C MET A 5 29.70 9.89 -7.03
N LEU A 6 28.70 9.30 -6.34
CA LEU A 6 27.73 9.85 -5.36
C LEU A 6 26.51 10.61 -5.91
N LYS A 7 25.27 10.26 -5.50
CA LYS A 7 24.79 10.27 -4.11
C LYS A 7 23.70 9.21 -3.84
N ARG A 8 23.91 8.46 -2.75
CA ARG A 8 22.87 7.70 -2.04
C ARG A 8 21.74 8.64 -1.61
N VAL A 9 20.52 8.38 -2.08
CA VAL A 9 19.30 9.06 -1.61
C VAL A 9 19.02 8.60 -0.18
N ARG A 10 18.87 9.56 0.72
CA ARG A 10 18.68 9.34 2.16
C ARG A 10 17.32 8.70 2.42
N LEU A 11 17.35 7.59 3.16
CA LEU A 11 16.19 6.92 3.76
C LEU A 11 15.37 7.92 4.58
N PHE A 12 14.14 8.18 4.16
CA PHE A 12 13.15 8.91 4.93
C PHE A 12 12.58 7.95 5.98
N LYS A 13 13.03 8.05 7.23
CA LYS A 13 12.37 7.42 8.39
C LYS A 13 11.22 8.33 8.82
N PRO A 14 9.95 7.91 8.78
CA PRO A 14 8.89 8.63 9.47
C PRO A 14 9.05 8.44 10.97
N ARG A 15 9.05 9.54 11.73
CA ARG A 15 8.89 9.56 13.18
C ARG A 15 7.45 9.12 13.50
N PHE A 16 7.29 7.97 14.14
CA PHE A 16 6.00 7.59 14.72
C PHE A 16 5.89 8.18 16.12
N VAL A 17 4.84 9.00 16.30
CA VAL A 17 4.38 9.47 17.61
C VAL A 17 3.73 8.28 18.31
N THR A 18 4.25 7.93 19.49
CA THR A 18 3.66 6.93 20.38
C THR A 18 2.39 7.50 20.98
N VAL A 19 1.22 7.04 20.51
CA VAL A 19 -0.02 7.15 21.28
C VAL A 19 -0.32 5.77 21.83
N GLY A 20 0.06 5.56 23.09
CA GLY A 20 -0.51 4.47 23.87
C GLY A 20 -1.94 4.85 24.26
N THR A 21 -2.82 3.86 24.31
CA THR A 21 -3.70 3.56 25.47
C THR A 21 -4.49 2.28 25.19
N ILE A 22 -4.16 1.24 25.97
CA ILE A 22 -5.03 0.30 26.69
C ILE A 22 -6.25 -0.28 25.92
N PHE A 23 -6.20 -1.59 25.67
CA PHE A 23 -7.36 -2.46 25.91
C PHE A 23 -6.89 -3.86 26.32
N SER A 24 -7.16 -4.21 27.58
CA SER A 24 -7.00 -5.55 28.11
C SER A 24 -8.33 -6.29 27.96
N SER A 25 -8.47 -7.16 26.96
CA SER A 25 -9.41 -8.29 27.00
C SER A 25 -9.22 -9.25 25.82
N SER A 26 -9.14 -10.54 26.14
CA SER A 26 -9.36 -11.71 25.26
C SER A 26 -8.17 -12.15 24.40
N SER A 27 -7.71 -13.40 24.60
CA SER A 27 -6.62 -14.07 23.87
C SER A 27 -6.76 -14.13 22.34
N SER A 28 -7.89 -13.71 21.78
CA SER A 28 -8.12 -13.53 20.33
C SER A 28 -7.59 -12.19 19.81
N SER A 29 -7.63 -11.10 20.61
CA SER A 29 -7.10 -9.79 20.22
C SER A 29 -5.59 -9.86 20.00
N SER A 30 -4.86 -10.55 20.89
CA SER A 30 -3.40 -10.67 20.81
C SER A 30 -2.91 -11.43 19.57
N TYR A 31 -3.69 -12.37 19.03
CA TYR A 31 -3.35 -13.12 17.82
C TYR A 31 -3.52 -12.26 16.57
N ILE A 32 -4.67 -11.60 16.42
CA ILE A 32 -4.96 -10.69 15.29
C ILE A 32 -3.97 -9.51 15.30
N ASP A 33 -3.71 -8.94 16.48
CA ASP A 33 -2.75 -7.84 16.65
C ASP A 33 -1.33 -8.24 16.25
N ARG A 34 -0.93 -9.50 16.52
CA ARG A 34 0.36 -10.02 16.05
C ARG A 34 0.44 -10.07 14.52
N HIS A 35 -0.61 -10.55 13.84
CA HIS A 35 -0.61 -10.62 12.37
C HIS A 35 -0.64 -9.25 11.70
N ILE A 36 -1.37 -8.30 12.28
CA ILE A 36 -1.32 -6.90 11.86
C ILE A 36 0.10 -6.38 12.04
N SER A 37 0.70 -6.54 13.24
CA SER A 37 2.06 -6.09 13.55
C SER A 37 3.12 -6.61 12.56
N VAL A 38 3.04 -7.89 12.16
CA VAL A 38 3.96 -8.49 11.18
C VAL A 38 3.90 -7.76 9.82
N ILE A 39 2.69 -7.45 9.33
CA ILE A 39 2.51 -6.71 8.07
C ILE A 39 2.95 -5.24 8.20
N LEU A 40 2.67 -4.61 9.35
CA LEU A 40 3.06 -3.23 9.59
C LEU A 40 4.58 -3.04 9.59
N CYS A 41 5.33 -4.02 10.09
CA CYS A 41 6.78 -4.02 10.16
C CYS A 41 7.48 -4.44 8.85
N ASP A 42 6.74 -4.74 7.78
CA ASP A 42 7.26 -5.22 6.48
C ASP A 42 8.17 -6.45 6.60
N GLN A 43 7.92 -7.30 7.60
CA GLN A 43 8.75 -8.48 7.91
C GLN A 43 8.34 -9.74 7.12
N VAL A 44 7.58 -9.57 6.04
CA VAL A 44 7.02 -10.71 5.31
C VAL A 44 8.02 -11.17 4.24
N SER A 45 8.63 -12.34 4.48
CA SER A 45 9.68 -12.89 3.62
C SER A 45 9.18 -13.59 2.35
N SER A 46 7.91 -14.02 2.31
CA SER A 46 7.35 -14.76 1.17
C SER A 46 5.91 -14.38 0.87
N LEU A 47 5.54 -14.47 -0.42
CA LEU A 47 4.18 -14.24 -0.88
C LEU A 47 3.17 -15.21 -0.24
N GLU A 48 3.58 -16.45 0.03
CA GLU A 48 2.72 -17.43 0.70
C GLU A 48 2.43 -17.02 2.16
N SER A 49 3.46 -16.56 2.87
CA SER A 49 3.29 -16.02 4.23
C SER A 49 2.36 -14.81 4.21
N LEU A 50 2.53 -13.89 3.26
CA LEU A 50 1.66 -12.71 3.11
C LEU A 50 0.19 -13.11 2.93
N ARG A 51 -0.09 -14.12 2.10
CA ARG A 51 -1.44 -14.62 1.86
C ARG A 51 -2.07 -15.21 3.12
N LYS A 52 -1.30 -15.96 3.92
CA LYS A 52 -1.78 -16.51 5.20
C LYS A 52 -2.16 -15.39 6.18
N HIS A 53 -1.30 -14.38 6.31
CA HIS A 53 -1.59 -13.22 7.15
C HIS A 53 -2.81 -12.43 6.67
N ASN A 54 -2.91 -12.18 5.36
CA ASN A 54 -4.04 -11.50 4.76
C ASN A 54 -5.36 -12.26 4.99
N ALA A 55 -5.37 -13.59 4.84
CA ALA A 55 -6.55 -14.41 5.11
C ALA A 55 -7.02 -14.24 6.56
N LEU A 56 -6.10 -14.26 7.52
CA LEU A 56 -6.42 -14.05 8.94
C LEU A 56 -6.96 -12.65 9.24
N ILE A 57 -6.42 -11.62 8.59
CA ILE A 57 -6.93 -10.24 8.69
C ILE A 57 -8.38 -10.14 8.19
N ILE A 58 -8.66 -10.76 7.04
CA ILE A 58 -10.01 -10.78 6.46
C ILE A 58 -10.98 -11.53 7.38
N THR A 59 -10.64 -12.74 7.83
CA THR A 59 -11.50 -13.52 8.72
C THR A 59 -11.63 -12.91 10.11
N GLY A 60 -10.64 -12.11 10.53
CA GLY A 60 -10.65 -11.36 11.77
C GLY A 60 -11.37 -10.01 11.70
N GLY A 61 -12.06 -9.71 10.59
CA GLY A 61 -12.88 -8.50 10.46
C GLY A 61 -12.10 -7.18 10.30
N ASN A 62 -10.82 -7.25 9.93
CA ASN A 62 -9.95 -6.09 9.78
C ASN A 62 -9.70 -5.69 8.31
N SER A 63 -10.45 -6.27 7.36
CA SER A 63 -10.31 -5.97 5.92
C SER A 63 -10.71 -4.55 5.52
N ASP A 64 -11.59 -3.89 6.28
CA ASP A 64 -12.04 -2.51 6.01
C ASP A 64 -11.10 -1.44 6.62
N ASN A 65 -10.02 -1.86 7.29
CA ASN A 65 -9.08 -0.93 7.88
C ASN A 65 -8.13 -0.35 6.82
N VAL A 66 -8.28 0.93 6.51
CA VAL A 66 -7.48 1.68 5.52
C VAL A 66 -5.97 1.51 5.72
N PHE A 67 -5.50 1.58 6.97
CA PHE A 67 -4.07 1.48 7.27
C PHE A 67 -3.53 0.08 6.99
N VAL A 68 -4.25 -0.95 7.44
CA VAL A 68 -3.90 -2.36 7.16
C VAL A 68 -3.94 -2.64 5.66
N ALA A 69 -4.99 -2.17 4.97
CA ALA A 69 -5.15 -2.33 3.53
C ALA A 69 -4.00 -1.66 2.75
N SER A 70 -3.59 -0.44 3.12
CA SER A 70 -2.48 0.27 2.46
C SER A 70 -1.15 -0.49 2.54
N LYS A 71 -0.90 -1.15 3.67
CA LYS A 71 0.29 -1.97 3.91
C LYS A 71 0.24 -3.25 3.09
N LEU A 72 -0.89 -3.95 3.12
CA LEU A 72 -1.13 -5.13 2.28
C LEU A 72 -0.97 -4.81 0.78
N ILE A 73 -1.53 -3.68 0.32
CA ILE A 73 -1.38 -3.18 -1.06
C ILE A 73 0.09 -3.02 -1.42
N SER A 74 0.86 -2.36 -0.55
CA SER A 74 2.30 -2.12 -0.75
C SER A 74 3.11 -3.42 -0.75
N SER A 75 2.83 -4.34 0.18
CA SER A 75 3.52 -5.63 0.25
C SER A 75 3.18 -6.54 -0.93
N TYR A 76 1.92 -6.60 -1.38
CA TYR A 76 1.59 -7.35 -2.60
C TYR A 76 2.26 -6.76 -3.85
N ALA A 77 2.37 -5.43 -3.92
CA ALA A 77 3.07 -4.75 -5.00
C ALA A 77 4.58 -5.06 -5.01
N SER A 78 5.23 -5.14 -3.85
CA SER A 78 6.66 -5.50 -3.77
C SER A 78 6.94 -6.94 -4.21
N PHE A 79 5.96 -7.84 -4.09
CA PHE A 79 6.01 -9.21 -4.64
C PHE A 79 5.61 -9.31 -6.12
N GLY A 80 5.42 -8.18 -6.83
CA GLY A 80 5.04 -8.22 -8.24
C GLY A 80 3.59 -8.66 -8.47
N LYS A 81 2.70 -8.47 -7.49
CA LYS A 81 1.29 -8.90 -7.54
C LYS A 81 0.31 -7.73 -7.38
N PRO A 82 0.36 -6.69 -8.23
CA PRO A 82 -0.53 -5.53 -8.12
C PRO A 82 -2.03 -5.90 -8.25
N ASN A 83 -2.36 -6.97 -8.97
CA ASN A 83 -3.73 -7.50 -9.03
C ASN A 83 -4.29 -7.93 -7.66
N LEU A 84 -3.43 -8.42 -6.76
CA LEU A 84 -3.86 -8.75 -5.39
C LEU A 84 -4.01 -7.46 -4.56
N SER A 85 -3.21 -6.44 -4.83
CA SER A 85 -3.40 -5.11 -4.26
C SER A 85 -4.78 -4.53 -4.63
N SER A 86 -5.23 -4.69 -5.89
CA SER A 86 -6.58 -4.26 -6.30
C SER A 86 -7.67 -4.96 -5.47
N ARG A 87 -7.55 -6.27 -5.27
CA ARG A 87 -8.52 -7.02 -4.46
C ARG A 87 -8.58 -6.55 -3.01
N VAL A 88 -7.44 -6.19 -2.41
CA VAL A 88 -7.41 -5.62 -1.06
C VAL A 88 -8.07 -4.24 -1.04
N PHE A 89 -7.81 -3.41 -2.05
CA PHE A 89 -8.44 -2.11 -2.18
C PHE A 89 -9.97 -2.19 -2.28
N ASP A 90 -10.48 -3.20 -3.00
CA ASP A 90 -11.92 -3.42 -3.18
C ASP A 90 -12.65 -3.78 -1.87
N LEU A 91 -11.94 -4.35 -0.89
CA LEU A 91 -12.51 -4.70 0.42
C LEU A 91 -12.73 -3.48 1.33
N VAL A 92 -12.14 -2.33 1.01
CA VAL A 92 -12.27 -1.11 1.82
C VAL A 92 -13.42 -0.26 1.30
N SER A 93 -14.40 -0.01 2.16
CA SER A 93 -15.60 0.77 1.90
C SER A 93 -15.32 2.28 1.84
N ARG A 94 -14.55 2.79 2.82
CA ARG A 94 -14.20 4.21 2.95
C ARG A 94 -12.74 4.44 2.61
N ARG A 95 -12.49 4.90 1.39
CA ARG A 95 -11.14 5.12 0.85
C ARG A 95 -10.74 6.58 0.98
N ASP A 96 -9.69 6.83 1.76
CA ASP A 96 -9.06 8.14 1.85
C ASP A 96 -8.03 8.35 0.72
N VAL A 97 -7.52 9.57 0.60
CA VAL A 97 -6.50 9.94 -0.39
C VAL A 97 -5.25 9.07 -0.26
N PHE A 98 -4.89 8.68 0.96
CA PHE A 98 -3.72 7.84 1.21
C PHE A 98 -3.86 6.43 0.63
N LEU A 99 -5.04 5.81 0.76
CA LEU A 99 -5.32 4.50 0.19
C LEU A 99 -5.37 4.55 -1.35
N TRP A 100 -5.96 5.61 -1.92
CA TRP A 100 -5.93 5.86 -3.36
C TRP A 100 -4.50 5.98 -3.88
N ASN A 101 -3.66 6.77 -3.21
CA ASN A 101 -2.25 6.90 -3.56
C ASN A 101 -1.50 5.56 -3.44
N SER A 102 -1.86 4.74 -2.45
CA SER A 102 -1.26 3.41 -2.27
C SER A 102 -1.56 2.49 -3.46
N ILE A 103 -2.81 2.42 -3.94
CA ILE A 103 -3.17 1.55 -5.07
C ILE A 103 -2.64 2.08 -6.41
N ILE A 104 -2.65 3.41 -6.61
CA ILE A 104 -2.05 4.03 -7.80
C ILE A 104 -0.56 3.71 -7.86
N LYS A 105 0.15 3.90 -6.73
CA LYS A 105 1.57 3.57 -6.61
C LYS A 105 1.85 2.09 -6.87
N ALA A 106 1.01 1.19 -6.35
CA ALA A 106 1.18 -0.25 -6.52
C ALA A 106 1.17 -0.67 -7.99
N HIS A 107 0.25 -0.15 -8.80
CA HIS A 107 0.24 -0.42 -10.23
C HIS A 107 1.37 0.31 -10.96
N PHE A 108 1.61 1.58 -10.63
CA PHE A 108 2.68 2.39 -11.23
C PHE A 108 4.06 1.74 -11.06
N SER A 109 4.44 1.33 -9.85
CA SER A 109 5.75 0.72 -9.58
C SER A 109 5.93 -0.67 -10.21
N ASN A 110 4.83 -1.28 -10.65
CA ASN A 110 4.82 -2.57 -11.34
C ASN A 110 4.70 -2.41 -12.87
N GLY A 111 4.79 -1.19 -13.40
CA GLY A 111 4.72 -0.91 -14.84
C GLY A 111 3.31 -1.03 -15.44
N ASP A 112 2.28 -1.16 -14.61
CA ASP A 112 0.88 -1.24 -15.03
C ASP A 112 0.24 0.15 -15.06
N TYR A 113 0.82 1.02 -15.89
CA TYR A 113 0.42 2.42 -16.02
C TYR A 113 -1.05 2.64 -16.41
N PRO A 114 -1.65 1.85 -17.33
CA PRO A 114 -3.07 2.01 -17.66
C PRO A 114 -3.98 1.83 -16.44
N ARG A 115 -3.71 0.81 -15.60
CA ARG A 115 -4.50 0.61 -14.38
C ARG A 115 -4.22 1.66 -13.32
N ALA A 116 -2.98 2.11 -13.18
CA ALA A 116 -2.64 3.22 -12.28
C ALA A 116 -3.47 4.48 -12.62
N LEU A 117 -3.57 4.84 -13.91
CA LEU A 117 -4.43 5.92 -14.38
C LEU A 117 -5.92 5.62 -14.17
N GLY A 118 -6.36 4.37 -14.37
CA GLY A 118 -7.73 3.95 -14.06
C GLY A 118 -8.12 4.18 -12.61
N PHE A 119 -7.23 3.87 -11.65
CA PHE A 119 -7.44 4.18 -10.24
C PHE A 119 -7.44 5.69 -9.96
N PHE A 120 -6.57 6.45 -10.64
CA PHE A 120 -6.62 7.91 -10.55
C PHE A 120 -7.96 8.49 -11.02
N PHE A 121 -8.49 8.07 -12.16
CA PHE A 121 -9.81 8.52 -12.61
C PHE A 121 -10.92 8.09 -11.64
N SER A 122 -10.83 6.87 -11.10
CA SER A 122 -11.79 6.37 -10.10
C SER A 122 -11.74 7.19 -8.79
N MET A 123 -10.55 7.66 -8.40
CA MET A 123 -10.36 8.59 -7.27
C MET A 123 -11.11 9.90 -7.51
N LEU A 124 -10.94 10.50 -8.70
CA LEU A 124 -11.63 11.74 -9.09
C LEU A 124 -13.15 11.56 -9.10
N LEU A 125 -13.64 10.46 -9.68
CA LEU A 125 -15.08 10.13 -9.73
C LEU A 125 -15.67 9.90 -8.33
N SER A 126 -14.83 9.50 -7.36
CA SER A 126 -15.22 9.37 -5.96
C SER A 126 -15.22 10.70 -5.19
N GLY A 127 -14.97 11.83 -5.87
CA GLY A 127 -14.91 13.16 -5.27
C GLY A 127 -13.63 13.44 -4.46
N GLN A 128 -12.62 12.57 -4.55
CA GLN A 128 -11.37 12.75 -3.81
C GLN A 128 -10.39 13.60 -4.62
N SER A 129 -9.83 14.63 -3.97
CA SER A 129 -8.83 15.49 -4.58
C SER A 129 -7.45 14.80 -4.59
N PRO A 130 -6.77 14.73 -5.75
CA PRO A 130 -5.37 14.34 -5.83
C PRO A 130 -4.50 15.24 -4.96
N ASP A 131 -3.39 14.71 -4.47
CA ASP A 131 -2.40 15.47 -3.71
C ASP A 131 -1.04 15.52 -4.43
N HIS A 132 -0.04 16.08 -3.75
CA HIS A 132 1.33 16.21 -4.26
C HIS A 132 2.06 14.86 -4.43
N PHE A 133 1.52 13.75 -3.89
CA PHE A 133 2.00 12.40 -4.18
C PHE A 133 1.34 11.81 -5.41
N THR A 134 0.06 12.12 -5.67
CA THR A 134 -0.67 11.62 -6.83
C THR A 134 -0.11 12.17 -8.14
N ALA A 135 0.13 13.48 -8.21
CA ALA A 135 0.44 14.17 -9.46
C ALA A 135 1.71 13.64 -10.18
N PRO A 136 2.85 13.43 -9.50
CA PRO A 136 4.04 12.88 -10.16
C PRO A 136 3.80 11.49 -10.76
N MET A 137 3.09 10.61 -10.05
CA MET A 137 2.81 9.25 -10.53
C MET A 137 1.94 9.27 -11.79
N VAL A 138 0.94 10.14 -11.84
CA VAL A 138 0.03 10.27 -12.98
C VAL A 138 0.74 10.85 -14.20
N VAL A 139 1.51 11.92 -14.01
CA VAL A 139 2.27 12.54 -15.12
C VAL A 139 3.28 11.55 -15.69
N SER A 140 4.03 10.84 -14.83
CA SER A 140 4.95 9.80 -15.26
C SER A 140 4.24 8.65 -15.97
N ALA A 141 3.08 8.20 -15.46
CA ALA A 141 2.30 7.14 -16.12
C ALA A 141 1.83 7.55 -17.53
N CYS A 142 1.38 8.80 -17.70
CA CYS A 142 1.02 9.34 -19.02
C CYS A 142 2.22 9.37 -19.97
N ALA A 143 3.38 9.81 -19.48
CA ALA A 143 4.60 9.83 -20.28
C ALA A 143 4.98 8.42 -20.74
N GLU A 144 4.98 7.44 -19.84
CA GLU A 144 5.31 6.04 -20.14
C GLU A 144 4.38 5.39 -21.18
N LEU A 145 3.13 5.84 -21.27
CA LEU A 145 2.18 5.39 -22.29
C LEU A 145 2.34 6.09 -23.64
N SER A 146 2.95 7.27 -23.68
CA SER A 146 3.15 8.02 -24.92
C SER A 146 4.29 7.50 -25.80
N TRP A 147 5.26 6.79 -25.20
CA TRP A 147 6.46 6.28 -25.89
C TRP A 147 6.34 4.81 -26.34
N ARG A 148 5.17 4.18 -26.15
CA ARG A 148 4.88 2.82 -26.61
C ARG A 148 4.03 2.85 -27.87
#